data_AF-A0A955N0S4-F1
#
_entry.id   AF-A0A955N0S4-F1
#
_cell.length_a   1.000
_cell.length_b   1.000
_cell.length_c   1.000
_cell.angle_alpha   90.00
_cell.angle_beta   90.00
_cell.angle_gamma   90.00
#
_symmetry.space_group_name_H-M   'P 1'
#
loop_
_entity.id
_entity.type
_entity.pdbx_description
1 polymer ?
#
loop_
_entity_poly.entity_id
_entity_poly.type
_entity_poly.pdbx_seq_one_letter_code
_entity_poly.pdbx_strand_id
1 'polypeptide(L)'
;MIQPVSTESPTLGIPKVTLSKSHLDDLDVAGRISLLRECCQQVIGHSREWVNAACQAKGIPDGSPSRAEEISTGPIATARFLRLLELTLRDIEEKGKPILPGSPRSNNFGK
;
A
#
# COMPACT_ATOMS: atom_id res chain seq x y z
N MET A 1 -13.18 2.45 38.25
CA MET A 1 -13.46 1.02 38.02
C MET A 1 -13.48 0.81 36.51
N ILE A 2 -12.35 0.39 35.93
CA ILE A 2 -12.19 0.19 34.49
C ILE A 2 -12.57 -1.26 34.21
N GLN A 3 -13.60 -1.48 33.39
CA GLN A 3 -13.98 -2.82 32.96
C GLN A 3 -12.85 -3.41 32.08
N PRO A 4 -12.49 -4.69 32.24
CA PRO A 4 -11.49 -5.31 31.39
C PRO A 4 -11.99 -5.37 29.94
N VAL A 5 -11.11 -5.00 29.00
CA VAL A 5 -11.34 -5.21 27.57
C VAL A 5 -11.44 -6.71 27.30
N SER A 6 -12.56 -7.15 26.72
CA SER A 6 -12.76 -8.54 26.31
C SER A 6 -11.64 -8.95 25.35
N THR A 7 -10.97 -10.06 25.65
CA THR A 7 -9.83 -10.61 24.89
C THR A 7 -10.27 -11.38 23.63
N GLU A 8 -11.54 -11.28 23.25
CA GLU A 8 -12.00 -11.81 21.97
C GLU A 8 -11.46 -10.91 20.85
N SER A 9 -10.39 -11.38 20.22
CA SER A 9 -9.94 -10.82 18.95
C SER A 9 -11.13 -10.84 17.99
N PRO A 10 -11.62 -9.69 17.48
CA PRO A 10 -12.65 -9.72 16.47
C PRO A 10 -12.00 -10.34 15.23
N THR A 11 -12.27 -11.64 15.06
CA THR A 11 -11.89 -12.39 13.87
C THR A 11 -12.88 -11.97 12.80
N LEU A 12 -12.80 -10.70 12.40
CA LEU A 12 -13.38 -10.24 11.14
C LEU A 12 -12.76 -11.17 10.11
N GLY A 13 -13.59 -11.91 9.37
CA GLY A 13 -13.21 -13.03 8.50
C GLY A 13 -12.32 -12.60 7.33
N ILE A 14 -11.11 -12.16 7.63
CA ILE A 14 -10.03 -11.99 6.69
C ILE A 14 -9.62 -13.42 6.35
N PRO A 15 -9.83 -13.90 5.10
CA PRO A 15 -9.29 -15.19 4.71
C PRO A 15 -7.80 -15.16 5.03
N LYS A 16 -7.32 -16.22 5.71
CA LYS A 16 -5.92 -16.36 6.05
C LYS A 16 -5.15 -16.39 4.73
N VAL A 17 -4.61 -15.24 4.31
CA VAL A 17 -3.73 -15.15 3.15
C VAL A 17 -2.48 -15.91 3.53
N THR A 18 -2.46 -17.19 3.17
CA THR A 18 -1.34 -18.08 3.39
C THR A 18 -0.40 -17.90 2.20
N LEU A 19 0.04 -16.68 1.94
CA LEU A 19 1.29 -16.50 1.21
C LEU A 19 2.38 -16.80 2.24
N SER A 20 2.95 -18.01 2.16
CA SER A 20 4.19 -18.28 2.88
C SER A 20 5.23 -17.26 2.40
N LYS A 21 6.03 -16.74 3.33
CA LYS A 21 7.12 -15.82 3.03
C LYS A 21 8.05 -16.36 1.93
N SER A 22 8.24 -17.68 1.89
CA SER A 22 9.02 -18.40 0.88
C SER A 22 8.53 -18.19 -0.55
N HIS A 23 7.22 -18.04 -0.76
CA HIS A 23 6.67 -17.88 -2.10
C HIS A 23 7.08 -16.54 -2.74
N LEU A 24 7.32 -15.50 -1.91
CA LEU A 24 7.84 -14.23 -2.42
C LEU A 24 9.32 -14.32 -2.76
N ASP A 25 10.09 -15.16 -2.05
CA ASP A 25 11.52 -15.35 -2.32
C ASP A 25 11.74 -16.05 -3.66
N ASP A 26 10.85 -16.98 -4.02
CA ASP A 26 10.90 -17.76 -5.25
C ASP A 26 10.43 -17.00 -6.50
N LEU A 27 9.79 -15.83 -6.36
CA LEU A 27 9.37 -15.04 -7.51
C LEU A 27 10.57 -14.38 -8.18
N ASP A 28 10.71 -14.65 -9.48
CA ASP A 28 11.55 -13.87 -10.38
C ASP A 28 11.01 -12.43 -10.55
N VAL A 29 11.78 -11.60 -11.25
CA VAL A 29 11.43 -10.17 -11.43
C VAL A 29 10.09 -10.01 -12.14
N ALA A 30 9.82 -10.82 -13.17
CA ALA A 30 8.56 -10.81 -13.90
C ALA A 30 7.35 -11.18 -13.01
N GLY A 31 7.49 -12.21 -12.18
CA GLY A 31 6.48 -12.63 -11.20
C GLY A 31 6.19 -11.54 -10.16
N ARG A 32 7.24 -10.88 -9.65
CA ARG A 32 7.09 -9.73 -8.74
C ARG A 32 6.36 -8.56 -9.43
N ILE A 33 6.67 -8.29 -10.69
CA ILE A 33 5.99 -7.25 -11.49
C ILE A 33 4.50 -7.58 -11.67
N SER A 34 4.15 -8.85 -11.96
CA SER A 34 2.74 -9.27 -12.07
C SER A 34 2.01 -9.09 -10.75
N LEU A 35 2.61 -9.57 -9.65
CA LEU A 35 2.03 -9.46 -8.32
C LEU A 35 1.77 -8.00 -7.92
N LEU A 36 2.72 -7.10 -8.17
CA LEU A 36 2.55 -5.67 -7.87
C LEU A 36 1.39 -5.04 -8.66
N ARG A 37 1.23 -5.45 -9.92
CA ARG A 37 0.11 -4.98 -10.76
C ARG A 37 -1.23 -5.48 -10.21
N GLU A 38 -1.33 -6.75 -9.86
CA GLU A 38 -2.53 -7.34 -9.27
C GLU A 38 -2.86 -6.67 -7.94
N CYS A 39 -1.88 -6.50 -7.04
CA CYS A 39 -2.07 -5.76 -5.80
C CYS A 39 -2.59 -4.33 -6.04
N CYS A 40 -2.03 -3.63 -7.04
CA CYS A 40 -2.46 -2.26 -7.36
C CYS A 40 -3.92 -2.24 -7.83
N GLN A 41 -4.31 -3.19 -8.71
CA GLN A 41 -5.69 -3.33 -9.17
C GLN A 41 -6.65 -3.61 -8.00
N GLN A 42 -6.28 -4.51 -7.10
CA GLN A 42 -7.09 -4.82 -5.92
C GLN A 42 -7.22 -3.62 -4.97
N VAL A 43 -6.14 -2.87 -4.71
CA VAL A 43 -6.18 -1.67 -3.88
C VAL A 43 -7.11 -0.62 -4.48
N ILE A 44 -7.04 -0.38 -5.79
CA ILE A 44 -7.91 0.56 -6.48
C ILE A 44 -9.37 0.08 -6.43
N GLY A 45 -9.62 -1.20 -6.71
CA GLY A 45 -10.95 -1.82 -6.71
C GLY A 45 -11.65 -1.73 -5.35
N HIS A 46 -10.91 -1.92 -4.25
CA HIS A 46 -11.43 -1.85 -2.88
C HIS A 46 -11.23 -0.48 -2.20
N SER A 47 -10.80 0.54 -2.94
CA SER A 47 -10.44 1.85 -2.38
C SER A 47 -11.58 2.52 -1.61
N ARG A 48 -12.83 2.40 -2.10
CA ARG A 48 -14.00 2.96 -1.41
C ARG A 48 -14.28 2.26 -0.09
N GLU A 49 -14.26 0.93 -0.10
CA GLU A 49 -14.51 0.10 1.08
C GLU A 49 -13.44 0.33 2.14
N TRP A 50 -12.17 0.42 1.74
CA TRP A 50 -11.07 0.80 2.61
C TRP A 50 -11.36 2.14 3.29
N VAL A 51 -11.60 3.20 2.52
CA VAL A 51 -11.82 4.56 3.08
C VAL A 51 -13.01 4.56 4.04
N ASN A 52 -14.11 3.88 3.68
CA ASN A 52 -15.27 3.80 4.55
C ASN A 52 -14.95 3.07 5.87
N ALA A 53 -14.26 1.94 5.81
CA ALA A 53 -13.85 1.19 7.00
C ALA A 53 -12.89 2.01 7.88
N ALA A 54 -11.93 2.73 7.28
CA ALA A 54 -11.01 3.59 8.01
C ALA A 54 -11.73 4.76 8.70
N CYS A 55 -12.65 5.43 7.99
CA CYS A 55 -13.47 6.49 8.57
C CYS A 55 -14.36 5.98 9.71
N GLN A 56 -15.01 4.82 9.55
CA GLN A 56 -15.81 4.21 10.61
C GLN A 56 -14.96 3.91 11.85
N ALA A 57 -13.80 3.27 11.68
CA ALA A 57 -12.91 2.94 12.79
C ALA A 57 -12.39 4.18 13.53
N LYS A 58 -12.22 5.30 12.82
CA LYS A 58 -11.73 6.58 13.37
C LYS A 58 -12.84 7.53 13.79
N GLY A 59 -14.11 7.15 13.64
CA GLY A 59 -15.25 8.02 13.95
C GLY A 59 -15.33 9.28 13.08
N ILE A 60 -14.80 9.25 11.84
CA ILE A 60 -14.82 10.37 10.91
C ILE A 60 -16.22 10.45 10.26
N PRO A 61 -16.95 11.57 10.40
CA PRO A 61 -18.28 11.72 9.80
C PRO A 61 -18.26 11.71 8.27
N ASP A 62 -19.33 11.18 7.67
CA ASP A 62 -19.56 11.29 6.23
C ASP A 62 -19.68 12.76 5.80
N GLY A 63 -19.00 13.12 4.71
CA GLY A 63 -18.93 14.50 4.21
C GLY A 63 -17.92 15.41 4.92
N SER A 64 -17.25 14.94 5.98
CA SER A 64 -16.17 15.70 6.62
C SER A 64 -14.96 15.84 5.68
N PRO A 65 -14.29 17.02 5.64
CA PRO A 65 -13.01 17.19 4.96
C PRO A 65 -11.93 16.21 5.43
N SER A 66 -11.96 15.77 6.70
CA SER A 66 -11.01 14.79 7.25
C SER A 66 -11.05 13.45 6.51
N ARG A 67 -12.15 13.12 5.84
CA ARG A 67 -12.25 11.93 4.98
C ARG A 67 -11.27 11.99 3.79
N ALA A 68 -10.89 13.19 3.34
CA ALA A 68 -9.91 13.34 2.26
C ALA A 68 -8.52 12.82 2.65
N GLU A 69 -8.15 12.90 3.93
CA GLU A 69 -6.89 12.36 4.44
C GLU A 69 -6.86 10.84 4.34
N GLU A 70 -7.98 10.16 4.61
CA GLU A 70 -8.08 8.70 4.47
C GLU A 70 -7.94 8.24 3.02
N ILE A 71 -8.38 9.06 2.06
CA ILE A 71 -8.19 8.79 0.63
C ILE A 71 -6.71 8.96 0.26
N SER A 72 -6.09 10.07 0.65
CA SER A 72 -4.73 10.43 0.21
C SER A 72 -3.66 9.59 0.88
N THR A 73 -3.81 9.30 2.17
CA THR A 73 -2.85 8.52 2.97
C THR A 73 -3.10 7.00 2.89
N GLY A 74 -4.32 6.57 2.56
CA GLY A 74 -4.66 5.17 2.38
C GLY A 74 -4.45 4.69 0.95
N PRO A 75 -5.52 4.52 0.15
CA PRO A 75 -5.46 3.86 -1.14
C PRO A 75 -4.60 4.62 -2.18
N ILE A 76 -4.60 5.97 -2.19
CA ILE A 76 -3.80 6.73 -3.17
C ILE A 76 -2.30 6.51 -2.92
N ALA A 77 -1.83 6.72 -1.69
CA ALA A 77 -0.43 6.51 -1.35
C ALA A 77 0.01 5.07 -1.63
N THR A 78 -0.81 4.09 -1.26
CA THR A 78 -0.54 2.66 -1.48
C THR A 78 -0.45 2.31 -2.96
N ALA A 79 -1.46 2.69 -3.76
CA ALA A 79 -1.47 2.41 -5.20
C ALA A 79 -0.30 3.11 -5.91
N ARG A 80 0.01 4.35 -5.53
CA ARG A 80 1.17 5.07 -6.06
C ARG A 80 2.47 4.34 -5.75
N PHE A 81 2.66 3.87 -4.51
CA PHE A 81 3.85 3.12 -4.12
C PHE A 81 4.00 1.82 -4.93
N LEU A 82 2.92 1.03 -5.04
CA LEU A 82 2.92 -0.21 -5.82
C LEU A 82 3.30 0.05 -7.29
N ARG A 83 2.76 1.11 -7.89
CA ARG A 83 3.07 1.47 -9.28
C ARG A 83 4.52 1.92 -9.46
N LEU A 84 5.06 2.70 -8.53
CA LEU A 84 6.47 3.13 -8.58
C LEU A 84 7.42 1.94 -8.41
N LEU A 85 7.06 0.98 -7.55
CA LEU A 85 7.84 -0.23 -7.37
C LEU A 85 7.80 -1.12 -8.63
N GLU A 86 6.64 -1.27 -9.26
CA GLU A 86 6.51 -1.98 -10.55
C GLU A 86 7.40 -1.34 -11.62
N LEU A 87 7.37 -0.01 -11.76
CA LEU A 87 8.21 0.72 -12.71
C LEU A 87 9.70 0.53 -12.41
N THR A 88 10.08 0.58 -11.14
CA THR A 88 11.47 0.38 -10.71
C THR A 88 11.98 -1.01 -11.08
N LEU A 89 11.17 -2.05 -10.87
CA LEU A 89 11.55 -3.42 -11.22
C LEU A 89 11.67 -3.60 -12.73
N ARG A 90 10.79 -2.99 -13.53
CA ARG A 90 10.91 -2.98 -15.00
C ARG A 90 12.20 -2.32 -15.46
N ASP A 91 12.54 -1.17 -14.90
CA ASP A 91 13.78 -0.46 -15.23
C ASP A 91 15.02 -1.31 -14.90
N ILE A 92 15.00 -2.01 -13.76
CA ILE A 92 16.08 -2.92 -13.36
C ILE A 92 16.17 -4.11 -14.32
N GLU A 93 15.04 -4.71 -14.69
CA GLU A 93 14.98 -5.83 -15.65
C GLU A 93 15.55 -5.44 -17.02
N GLU A 94 15.18 -4.26 -17.53
CA GLU A 94 15.57 -3.80 -18.87
C GLU A 94 16.98 -3.18 -18.91
N LYS A 95 17.40 -2.48 -17.85
CA LYS A 95 18.58 -1.58 -17.87
C LYS A 95 19.58 -1.84 -16.76
N GLY A 96 19.31 -2.79 -15.88
CA GLY A 96 20.14 -3.10 -14.71
C GLY A 96 20.10 -2.05 -13.61
N LYS A 97 19.29 -0.98 -13.73
CA LYS A 97 19.17 0.10 -12.74
C LYS A 97 17.84 0.86 -12.84
N PRO A 98 17.33 1.44 -11.73
CA PRO A 98 16.17 2.33 -11.77
C PRO A 98 16.41 3.58 -12.62
N ILE A 99 15.37 4.08 -13.28
CA ILE A 99 15.40 5.39 -13.95
C ILE A 99 14.76 6.41 -13.04
N LEU A 100 15.53 7.41 -12.64
CA LEU A 100 14.99 8.53 -11.89
C LEU A 100 14.20 9.45 -12.83
N PRO A 101 13.05 10.00 -12.40
CA PRO A 101 12.20 10.86 -13.23
C PRO A 101 12.84 12.23 -13.56
N GLY A 102 14.03 12.51 -13.03
CA GLY A 102 14.79 13.71 -13.31
C GLY A 102 16.19 13.64 -12.70
N SER A 103 17.02 14.62 -13.03
CA SER A 103 18.38 14.71 -12.50
C SER A 103 18.36 14.96 -10.98
N PRO A 104 19.24 14.28 -10.21
CA PRO A 104 19.43 14.59 -8.80
C PRO A 104 19.75 16.08 -8.61
N ARG A 105 19.08 16.73 -7.65
CA ARG A 105 19.44 18.08 -7.22
C ARG A 105 20.44 17.97 -6.08
N SER A 106 21.64 18.51 -6.27
CA SER A 106 22.57 18.77 -5.17
C SER A 106 22.15 20.05 -4.48
N ASN A 107 21.96 20.00 -3.17
CA ASN A 107 21.83 21.16 -2.31
C ASN A 107 23.02 21.20 -1.33
N ASN A 108 23.47 22.41 -0.94
CA ASN A 108 24.63 22.59 -0.08
C ASN A 108 24.33 22.33 1.42
N PHE A 109 23.63 21.25 1.77
CA PHE A 109 23.37 20.89 3.18
C PHE A 109 24.60 20.24 3.86
N GLY A 110 25.77 20.85 3.64
CA GLY A 110 27.07 20.45 4.19
C GLY A 110 27.94 21.64 4.57
N LYS A 111 27.34 22.81 4.80
CA LYS A 111 27.92 23.90 5.60
C LYS A 111 26.97 24.22 6.75
#